data_AF-A0A7S0A8T7-F1
#
_entry.id   AF-A0A7S0A8T7-F1
#
_cell.length_a   1.000
_cell.length_b   1.000
_cell.length_c   1.000
_cell.angle_alpha   90.00
_cell.angle_beta   90.00
_cell.angle_gamma   90.00
#
_symmetry.space_group_name_H-M   'P 1'
#
loop_
_entity.id
_entity.type
_entity.pdbx_description
1 polymer ?
#
loop_
_entity_poly.entity_id
_entity_poly.type
_entity_poly.pdbx_seq_one_letter_code
_entity_poly.pdbx_strand_id
1 'polypeptide(L)'
;AATWPFSTALDVRCAEVEAAFARRDPSKIADLRQKFVNAALRYVGTPYRKLYHDPSNPNYLPGSKLYNAPRFMDEVQLLHHIVDDLKEYFGFVLDFNSTLRHIFRLLPKELREPDQLEPGDLIFYKVAPRPSGLLPGTSRRQGSRLLHVEIFIGGDGGHESVSSLPWLAHERTNRQDGVQRFANYEMDKIADQPVQTIHFRSLRTWLESSETSWVHGKAMEAKRFMN
;
A
#
# COMPACT_ATOMS: atom_id res chain seq x y z
N ALA A 1 -4.10 35.94 -3.77
CA ALA A 1 -4.85 35.32 -2.64
C ALA A 1 -5.82 34.30 -3.23
N ALA A 2 -5.84 33.06 -2.74
CA ALA A 2 -6.81 32.07 -3.21
C ALA A 2 -8.20 32.42 -2.66
N THR A 3 -9.13 32.78 -3.55
CA THR A 3 -10.51 33.09 -3.20
C THR A 3 -11.27 31.79 -2.94
N TRP A 4 -11.78 31.62 -1.71
CA TRP A 4 -12.62 30.49 -1.35
C TRP A 4 -14.01 30.66 -2.02
N PRO A 5 -14.43 29.75 -2.91
CA PRO A 5 -15.63 29.98 -3.73
C PRO A 5 -16.94 29.65 -3.01
N PHE A 6 -16.89 29.15 -1.78
CA PHE A 6 -18.07 28.70 -1.05
C PHE A 6 -18.49 29.71 0.02
N SER A 7 -19.76 30.08 0.06
CA SER A 7 -20.31 31.02 1.04
C SER A 7 -20.58 30.39 2.41
N THR A 8 -20.84 29.07 2.46
CA THR A 8 -21.22 28.37 3.69
C THR A 8 -20.60 26.97 3.78
N ALA A 9 -20.57 26.39 4.99
CA ALA A 9 -20.18 25.00 5.20
C ALA A 9 -21.16 24.00 4.53
N LEU A 10 -22.41 24.41 4.30
CA LEU A 10 -23.39 23.62 3.57
C LEU A 10 -23.03 23.56 2.07
N ASP A 11 -22.60 24.67 1.47
CA ASP A 11 -22.17 24.71 0.06
C ASP A 11 -20.97 23.80 -0.18
N VAL A 12 -20.02 23.77 0.77
CA VAL A 12 -18.90 22.84 0.76
C VAL A 12 -19.44 21.40 0.82
N ARG A 13 -20.26 21.06 1.81
CA ARG A 13 -20.79 19.70 1.97
C ARG A 13 -21.63 19.24 0.77
N CYS A 14 -22.42 20.11 0.15
CA CYS A 14 -23.17 19.82 -1.06
C CYS A 14 -22.23 19.51 -2.24
N ALA A 15 -21.21 20.36 -2.47
CA ALA A 15 -20.21 20.12 -3.51
C ALA A 15 -19.41 18.83 -3.28
N GLU A 16 -19.12 18.48 -2.02
CA GLU A 16 -18.44 17.25 -1.64
C GLU A 16 -19.29 16.00 -1.87
N VAL A 17 -20.58 16.07 -1.56
CA VAL A 17 -21.55 15.02 -1.84
C VAL A 17 -21.73 14.85 -3.35
N GLU A 18 -21.88 15.95 -4.10
CA GLU A 18 -21.92 15.92 -5.56
C GLU A 18 -20.64 15.33 -6.16
N ALA A 19 -19.46 15.71 -5.66
CA ALA A 19 -18.19 15.13 -6.09
C ALA A 19 -18.09 13.64 -5.74
N ALA A 20 -18.61 13.21 -4.59
CA ALA A 20 -18.69 11.81 -4.21
C ALA A 20 -19.65 11.00 -5.09
N PHE A 21 -20.82 11.54 -5.41
CA PHE A 21 -21.75 10.93 -6.36
C PHE A 21 -21.15 10.89 -7.76
N ALA A 22 -20.49 11.96 -8.21
CA ALA A 22 -19.81 12.00 -9.49
C ALA A 22 -18.63 11.01 -9.55
N ARG A 23 -17.94 10.74 -8.44
CA ARG A 23 -16.88 9.72 -8.33
C ARG A 23 -17.41 8.29 -8.46
N ARG A 24 -18.71 8.05 -8.26
CA ARG A 24 -19.34 6.74 -8.51
C ARG A 24 -19.56 6.44 -9.99
N ASP A 25 -19.25 7.39 -10.87
CA ASP A 25 -19.17 7.17 -12.31
C ASP A 25 -18.13 6.06 -12.61
N PRO A 26 -18.53 4.94 -13.22
CA PRO A 26 -17.63 3.84 -13.56
C PRO A 26 -16.39 4.29 -14.34
N SER A 27 -16.52 5.28 -15.22
CA SER A 27 -15.41 5.81 -16.01
C SER A 27 -14.37 6.51 -15.13
N LYS A 28 -14.81 7.29 -14.14
CA LYS A 28 -13.92 7.97 -13.20
C LYS A 28 -13.25 6.99 -12.25
N ILE A 29 -13.99 5.97 -11.77
CA ILE A 29 -13.39 4.89 -10.97
C ILE A 29 -12.28 4.19 -11.75
N ALA A 30 -12.53 3.86 -13.01
CA ALA A 30 -11.53 3.22 -13.88
C ALA A 30 -10.29 4.11 -14.07
N ASP A 31 -10.47 5.41 -14.31
CA ASP A 31 -9.34 6.37 -14.41
C ASP A 31 -8.54 6.44 -13.10
N LEU A 32 -9.21 6.50 -11.94
CA LEU A 32 -8.53 6.53 -10.64
C LEU A 32 -7.78 5.23 -10.35
N ARG A 33 -8.33 4.07 -10.70
CA ARG A 33 -7.62 2.78 -10.65
C ARG A 33 -6.36 2.82 -11.48
N GLN A 34 -6.46 3.30 -12.72
CA GLN A 34 -5.31 3.40 -13.61
C GLN A 34 -4.24 4.36 -13.06
N LYS A 35 -4.64 5.50 -12.46
CA LYS A 35 -3.70 6.41 -11.79
C LYS A 35 -3.00 5.73 -10.62
N PHE A 36 -3.72 4.97 -9.80
CA PHE A 36 -3.15 4.22 -8.68
C PHE A 36 -2.11 3.19 -9.13
N VAL A 37 -2.46 2.37 -10.13
CA VAL A 37 -1.54 1.40 -10.73
C VAL A 37 -0.33 2.09 -11.35
N ASN A 38 -0.54 3.14 -12.16
CA ASN A 38 0.55 3.87 -12.78
C ASN A 38 1.49 4.49 -11.74
N ALA A 39 0.95 5.04 -10.66
CA ALA A 39 1.75 5.58 -9.56
C ALA A 39 2.60 4.49 -8.90
N ALA A 40 2.04 3.31 -8.63
CA ALA A 40 2.79 2.17 -8.10
C ALA A 40 3.94 1.75 -9.04
N LEU A 41 3.66 1.72 -10.34
CA LEU A 41 4.63 1.33 -11.36
C LEU A 41 5.81 2.32 -11.49
N ARG A 42 5.62 3.61 -11.18
CA ARG A 42 6.73 4.59 -11.13
C ARG A 42 7.76 4.28 -10.06
N TYR A 43 7.37 3.54 -9.01
CA TYR A 43 8.27 3.20 -7.91
C TYR A 43 9.07 1.91 -8.16
N VAL A 44 8.79 1.16 -9.23
CA VAL A 44 9.55 -0.06 -9.58
C VAL A 44 11.05 0.25 -9.67
N GLY A 45 11.86 -0.59 -9.02
CA GLY A 45 13.31 -0.41 -8.85
C GLY A 45 13.71 0.39 -7.60
N THR A 46 12.76 0.93 -6.84
CA THR A 46 13.07 1.56 -5.54
C THR A 46 13.51 0.48 -4.54
N PRO A 47 14.71 0.57 -3.93
CA PRO A 47 15.23 -0.49 -3.08
C PRO A 47 14.43 -0.68 -1.79
N TYR A 48 14.43 -1.89 -1.24
CA TYR A 48 13.79 -2.19 0.03
C TYR A 48 14.59 -1.56 1.17
N ARG A 49 13.91 -1.13 2.23
CA ARG A 49 14.45 -0.56 3.49
C ARG A 49 16.00 -0.53 3.60
N LYS A 50 16.57 0.66 3.77
CA LYS A 50 18.04 0.92 3.83
C LYS A 50 18.87 -0.12 4.60
N LEU A 51 18.34 -0.65 5.72
CA LEU A 51 19.03 -1.65 6.54
C LEU A 51 19.47 -2.91 5.76
N TYR A 52 18.78 -3.31 4.69
CA TYR A 52 19.17 -4.48 3.88
C TYR A 52 20.33 -4.18 2.91
N HIS A 53 20.75 -2.92 2.82
CA HIS A 53 21.89 -2.48 2.03
C HIS A 53 23.10 -2.11 2.90
N ASP A 54 22.99 -2.26 4.22
CA ASP A 54 24.07 -2.03 5.16
C ASP A 54 24.91 -3.33 5.31
N PRO A 55 26.22 -3.33 5.00
CA PRO A 55 27.08 -4.51 5.14
C PRO A 55 27.16 -5.08 6.57
N SER A 56 26.80 -4.31 7.60
CA SER A 56 26.73 -4.79 8.98
C SER A 56 25.49 -5.62 9.28
N ASN A 57 24.50 -5.63 8.38
CA ASN A 57 23.27 -6.38 8.57
C ASN A 57 23.47 -7.86 8.20
N PRO A 58 23.04 -8.81 9.05
CA PRO A 58 23.11 -10.24 8.70
C PRO A 58 22.29 -10.62 7.45
N ASN A 59 21.28 -9.82 7.11
CA ASN A 59 20.44 -9.99 5.91
C ASN A 59 20.83 -9.04 4.77
N TYR A 60 22.03 -8.46 4.82
CA TYR A 60 22.57 -7.59 3.76
C TYR A 60 22.51 -8.29 2.40
N LEU A 61 22.13 -7.54 1.35
CA LEU A 61 22.27 -7.99 -0.04
C LEU A 61 23.74 -7.87 -0.48
N PRO A 62 24.49 -8.98 -0.63
CA PRO A 62 25.90 -8.93 -0.97
C PRO A 62 26.14 -8.21 -2.30
N GLY A 63 27.06 -7.24 -2.29
CA GLY A 63 27.40 -6.45 -3.48
C GLY A 63 26.41 -5.33 -3.80
N SER A 64 25.44 -5.07 -2.93
CA SER A 64 24.52 -3.95 -3.11
C SER A 64 25.25 -2.61 -3.06
N LYS A 65 25.13 -1.83 -4.15
CA LYS A 65 25.61 -0.44 -4.25
C LYS A 65 24.55 0.58 -3.84
N LEU A 66 23.40 0.10 -3.36
CA LEU A 66 22.20 0.90 -3.15
C LEU A 66 22.11 1.53 -1.74
N TYR A 67 23.13 1.37 -0.88
CA TYR A 67 23.13 1.99 0.46
C TYR A 67 22.95 3.52 0.43
N ASN A 68 23.44 4.16 -0.63
CA ASN A 68 23.33 5.60 -0.87
C ASN A 68 22.17 5.97 -1.81
N ALA A 69 21.23 5.05 -2.07
CA ALA A 69 20.05 5.36 -2.87
C ALA A 69 19.27 6.53 -2.24
N PRO A 70 18.66 7.41 -3.06
CA PRO A 70 17.97 8.61 -2.56
C PRO A 70 16.70 8.26 -1.77
N ARG A 71 16.17 7.05 -1.95
CA ARG A 71 14.95 6.59 -1.31
C ARG A 71 14.95 5.07 -1.15
N PHE A 72 14.28 4.61 -0.11
CA PHE A 72 13.98 3.20 0.15
C PHE A 72 12.50 3.10 0.51
N MET A 73 11.87 1.99 0.16
CA MET A 73 10.45 1.76 0.47
C MET A 73 10.21 0.32 0.85
N ASP A 74 9.53 0.10 1.97
CA ASP A 74 8.77 -1.14 2.20
C ASP A 74 7.37 -1.08 1.57
N GLU A 75 6.62 -2.17 1.68
CA GLU A 75 5.29 -2.31 1.09
C GLU A 75 4.28 -1.30 1.64
N VAL A 76 4.41 -0.90 2.91
CA VAL A 76 3.54 0.10 3.55
C VAL A 76 3.94 1.50 3.08
N GLN A 77 5.23 1.82 3.08
CA GLN A 77 5.77 3.08 2.56
C GLN A 77 5.40 3.29 1.09
N LEU A 78 5.43 2.24 0.28
CA LEU A 78 4.97 2.28 -1.11
C LEU A 78 3.51 2.76 -1.19
N LEU A 79 2.59 2.19 -0.40
CA LEU A 79 1.19 2.62 -0.36
C LEU A 79 1.05 4.06 0.13
N HIS A 80 1.81 4.49 1.14
CA HIS A 80 1.83 5.88 1.59
C HIS A 80 2.20 6.85 0.47
N HIS A 81 3.27 6.55 -0.26
CA HIS A 81 3.75 7.40 -1.34
C HIS A 81 2.77 7.45 -2.51
N ILE A 82 2.17 6.32 -2.88
CA ILE A 82 1.14 6.28 -3.94
C ILE A 82 -0.07 7.13 -3.54
N VAL A 83 -0.56 7.02 -2.30
CA VAL A 83 -1.71 7.80 -1.84
C VAL A 83 -1.35 9.29 -1.73
N ASP A 84 -0.16 9.65 -1.26
CA ASP A 84 0.28 11.05 -1.20
C ASP A 84 0.44 11.67 -2.60
N ASP A 85 0.95 10.91 -3.58
CA ASP A 85 1.01 11.33 -4.99
C ASP A 85 -0.40 11.58 -5.58
N LEU A 86 -1.42 10.90 -5.05
CA LEU A 86 -2.80 10.93 -5.55
C LEU A 86 -3.77 11.66 -4.61
N LYS A 87 -3.26 12.36 -3.59
CA LYS A 87 -4.10 12.99 -2.55
C LYS A 87 -5.13 13.97 -3.08
N GLU A 88 -4.82 14.68 -4.16
CA GLU A 88 -5.77 15.59 -4.82
C GLU A 88 -6.94 14.84 -5.47
N TYR A 89 -6.71 13.61 -5.92
CA TYR A 89 -7.73 12.76 -6.53
C TYR A 89 -8.51 11.96 -5.48
N PHE A 90 -7.82 11.46 -4.46
CA PHE A 90 -8.42 10.62 -3.41
C PHE A 90 -9.10 11.44 -2.32
N GLY A 91 -8.66 12.68 -2.08
CA GLY A 91 -9.22 13.56 -1.05
C GLY A 91 -8.71 13.29 0.36
N PHE A 92 -7.84 12.29 0.55
CA PHE A 92 -7.27 11.90 1.83
C PHE A 92 -5.77 11.56 1.73
N VAL A 93 -5.14 11.43 2.89
CA VAL A 93 -3.78 10.90 3.05
C VAL A 93 -3.80 9.77 4.07
N LEU A 94 -2.90 8.81 3.94
CA LEU A 94 -2.68 7.82 4.99
C LEU A 94 -1.74 8.40 6.06
N ASP A 95 -2.09 8.26 7.34
CA ASP A 95 -1.22 8.65 8.47
C ASP A 95 0.11 7.90 8.37
N PHE A 96 1.25 8.60 8.37
CA PHE A 96 2.58 7.99 8.26
C PHE A 96 2.88 6.91 9.31
N ASN A 97 2.19 6.91 10.45
CA ASN A 97 2.29 5.87 11.48
C ASN A 97 1.34 4.68 11.24
N SER A 98 0.59 4.69 10.14
CA SER A 98 -0.32 3.61 9.80
C SER A 98 0.46 2.33 9.53
N THR A 99 -0.02 1.24 10.12
CA THR A 99 0.60 -0.07 9.94
C THR A 99 -0.17 -0.81 8.86
N LEU A 100 0.39 -1.92 8.36
CA LEU A 100 -0.31 -2.80 7.45
C LEU A 100 -1.71 -3.21 7.96
N ARG A 101 -1.86 -3.42 9.28
CA ARG A 101 -3.15 -3.72 9.91
C ARG A 101 -4.11 -2.53 9.88
N HIS A 102 -3.60 -1.31 10.01
CA HIS A 102 -4.42 -0.09 9.88
C HIS A 102 -4.94 0.02 8.45
N ILE A 103 -4.06 -0.09 7.45
CA ILE A 103 -4.44 -0.05 6.02
C ILE A 103 -5.47 -1.12 5.68
N PHE A 104 -5.28 -2.36 6.15
CA PHE A 104 -6.24 -3.44 5.95
C PHE A 104 -7.65 -3.10 6.48
N ARG A 105 -7.74 -2.42 7.63
CA ARG A 105 -9.04 -2.00 8.21
C ARG A 105 -9.69 -0.86 7.43
N LEU A 106 -8.91 -0.03 6.73
CA LEU A 106 -9.40 1.05 5.88
C LEU A 106 -10.00 0.55 4.56
N LEU A 107 -9.92 -0.75 4.28
CA LEU A 107 -10.48 -1.37 3.08
C LEU A 107 -11.54 -2.42 3.48
N PRO A 108 -12.74 -2.00 3.90
CA PRO A 108 -13.73 -2.93 4.45
C PRO A 108 -14.33 -3.87 3.39
N LYS A 109 -14.26 -3.51 2.10
CA LYS A 109 -14.83 -4.32 1.02
C LYS A 109 -13.94 -5.52 0.71
N GLU A 110 -14.35 -6.68 1.22
CA GLU A 110 -13.75 -7.97 0.92
C GLU A 110 -14.16 -8.46 -0.47
N LEU A 111 -13.21 -9.08 -1.16
CA LEU A 111 -13.46 -9.88 -2.34
C LEU A 111 -13.25 -11.35 -1.93
N ARG A 112 -14.24 -12.18 -2.25
CA ARG A 112 -14.23 -13.60 -1.82
C ARG A 112 -13.32 -14.42 -2.71
N GLU A 113 -13.37 -14.13 -4.00
CA GLU A 113 -12.67 -14.88 -5.02
C GLU A 113 -11.68 -13.98 -5.79
N PRO A 114 -10.56 -14.52 -6.28
CA PRO A 114 -9.57 -13.73 -7.01
C PRO A 114 -10.07 -13.18 -8.35
N ASP A 115 -11.05 -13.83 -8.99
CA ASP A 115 -11.66 -13.38 -10.25
C ASP A 115 -12.42 -12.06 -10.12
N GLN A 116 -12.69 -11.63 -8.89
CA GLN A 116 -13.31 -10.34 -8.57
C GLN A 116 -12.30 -9.19 -8.48
N LEU A 117 -10.99 -9.49 -8.54
CA LEU A 117 -9.94 -8.47 -8.46
C LEU A 117 -9.98 -7.55 -9.67
N GLU A 118 -9.93 -6.26 -9.41
CA GLU A 118 -9.72 -5.23 -10.41
C GLU A 118 -8.34 -4.58 -10.18
N PRO A 119 -7.64 -4.14 -11.25
CA PRO A 119 -6.36 -3.43 -11.10
C PRO A 119 -6.44 -2.31 -10.06
N GLY A 120 -5.46 -2.28 -9.15
CA GLY A 120 -5.38 -1.40 -8.00
C GLY A 120 -5.90 -2.00 -6.69
N ASP A 121 -6.67 -3.10 -6.73
CA ASP A 121 -7.08 -3.80 -5.51
C ASP A 121 -5.87 -4.36 -4.74
N LEU A 122 -6.01 -4.50 -3.42
CA LEU A 122 -4.91 -4.89 -2.53
C LEU A 122 -5.03 -6.35 -2.09
N ILE A 123 -3.90 -7.04 -2.12
CA ILE A 123 -3.77 -8.45 -1.77
C ILE A 123 -2.95 -8.53 -0.49
N PHE A 124 -3.53 -8.97 0.61
CA PHE A 124 -2.87 -9.04 1.91
C PHE A 124 -2.54 -10.47 2.31
N TYR A 125 -1.35 -10.68 2.85
CA TYR A 125 -0.86 -12.01 3.21
C TYR A 125 -0.80 -12.15 4.72
N LYS A 126 -1.57 -13.10 5.24
CA LYS A 126 -1.51 -13.52 6.62
C LYS A 126 -0.63 -14.76 6.71
N VAL A 127 0.40 -14.70 7.55
CA VAL A 127 1.33 -15.81 7.75
C VAL A 127 1.13 -16.49 9.10
N ALA A 128 1.59 -17.73 9.17
CA ALA A 128 1.67 -18.48 10.41
C ALA A 128 2.60 -17.79 11.42
N PRO A 129 2.36 -18.00 12.73
CA PRO A 129 3.34 -17.71 13.78
C PRO A 129 4.74 -18.20 13.42
N ARG A 130 5.78 -17.42 13.73
CA ARG A 130 7.12 -18.01 13.76
C ARG A 130 7.17 -19.04 14.88
N PRO A 131 7.78 -20.21 14.67
CA PRO A 131 8.08 -21.11 15.76
C PRO A 131 9.01 -20.39 16.76
N SER A 132 8.50 -20.05 17.93
CA SER A 132 9.31 -19.57 19.06
C SER A 132 10.04 -20.78 19.64
N GLY A 133 11.36 -20.89 19.44
CA GLY A 133 12.05 -22.12 19.86
C GLY A 133 13.57 -22.10 19.97
N LEU A 134 14.25 -20.95 20.04
CA LEU A 134 15.71 -20.91 20.21
C LEU A 134 16.19 -20.35 21.56
N LEU A 135 15.30 -19.86 22.42
CA LEU A 135 15.65 -19.42 23.77
C LEU A 135 14.64 -19.96 24.80
N PRO A 136 15.09 -20.68 25.84
CA PRO A 136 14.24 -21.05 26.97
C PRO A 136 13.69 -19.78 27.64
N GLY A 137 12.36 -19.68 27.79
CA GLY A 137 11.72 -18.62 28.59
C GLY A 137 11.00 -17.51 27.82
N THR A 138 11.06 -17.45 26.49
CA THR A 138 10.29 -16.46 25.70
C THR A 138 9.12 -17.12 24.95
N SER A 139 8.12 -17.61 25.68
CA SER A 139 6.96 -18.34 25.15
C SER A 139 5.79 -17.44 24.72
N ARG A 140 6.03 -16.19 24.32
CA ARG A 140 4.99 -15.44 23.59
C ARG A 140 4.92 -16.00 22.18
N ARG A 141 4.08 -17.02 21.97
CA ARG A 141 3.59 -17.42 20.64
C ARG A 141 3.11 -16.13 19.95
N GLN A 142 3.87 -15.63 18.99
CA GLN A 142 3.40 -14.52 18.17
C GLN A 142 2.22 -15.06 17.36
N GLY A 143 1.02 -14.56 17.61
CA GLY A 143 -0.16 -14.95 16.83
C GLY A 143 0.06 -14.69 15.34
N SER A 144 -0.77 -15.32 14.49
CA SER A 144 -0.74 -15.05 13.06
C SER A 144 -0.90 -13.56 12.79
N ARG A 145 -0.17 -13.05 11.80
CA ARG A 145 -0.13 -11.61 11.49
C ARG A 145 -0.17 -11.37 10.00
N LEU A 146 -0.77 -10.24 9.62
CA LEU A 146 -0.56 -9.67 8.30
C LEU A 146 0.92 -9.32 8.19
N LEU A 147 1.58 -9.86 7.17
CA LEU A 147 3.00 -9.69 6.94
C LEU A 147 3.30 -8.84 5.71
N HIS A 148 2.46 -8.94 4.67
CA HIS A 148 2.74 -8.36 3.38
C HIS A 148 1.47 -7.86 2.70
N VAL A 149 1.61 -6.93 1.78
CA VAL A 149 0.56 -6.48 0.87
C VAL A 149 1.11 -6.28 -0.53
N GLU A 150 0.30 -6.59 -1.54
CA GLU A 150 0.59 -6.30 -2.93
C GLU A 150 -0.55 -5.54 -3.58
N ILE A 151 -0.23 -4.77 -4.62
CA ILE A 151 -1.21 -4.13 -5.47
C ILE A 151 -1.40 -5.04 -6.68
N PHE A 152 -2.63 -5.50 -6.88
CA PHE A 152 -3.00 -6.25 -8.07
C PHE A 152 -2.93 -5.34 -9.30
N ILE A 153 -2.25 -5.77 -10.36
CA ILE A 153 -2.15 -5.00 -11.62
C ILE A 153 -2.72 -5.77 -12.82
N GLY A 154 -3.15 -7.02 -12.62
CA GLY A 154 -3.74 -7.85 -13.67
C GLY A 154 -2.68 -8.52 -14.53
N GLY A 155 -2.39 -7.94 -15.70
CA GLY A 155 -1.50 -8.56 -16.70
C GLY A 155 -2.19 -9.61 -17.57
N ASP A 156 -1.47 -10.13 -18.57
CA ASP A 156 -2.02 -11.02 -19.60
C ASP A 156 -2.57 -12.33 -19.02
N GLY A 157 -2.01 -12.76 -17.88
CA GLY A 157 -2.48 -13.92 -17.12
C GLY A 157 -3.49 -13.61 -16.02
N GLY A 158 -3.76 -12.35 -15.69
CA GLY A 158 -4.67 -11.96 -14.60
C GLY A 158 -4.15 -12.24 -13.18
N HIS A 159 -2.83 -12.41 -13.01
CA HIS A 159 -2.20 -12.76 -11.73
C HIS A 159 -1.07 -11.81 -11.32
N GLU A 160 -0.75 -10.81 -12.14
CA GLU A 160 0.35 -9.90 -11.86
C GLU A 160 0.05 -8.96 -10.70
N SER A 161 1.10 -8.66 -9.96
CA SER A 161 1.07 -7.72 -8.85
C SER A 161 2.33 -6.86 -8.81
N VAL A 162 2.28 -5.78 -8.03
CA VAL A 162 3.44 -4.94 -7.71
C VAL A 162 3.50 -4.74 -6.20
N SER A 163 4.70 -4.91 -5.63
CA SER A 163 4.97 -4.61 -4.22
C SER A 163 6.46 -4.45 -3.96
N SER A 164 6.81 -4.07 -2.73
CA SER A 164 8.18 -4.02 -2.24
C SER A 164 8.49 -5.20 -1.34
N LEU A 165 9.52 -5.96 -1.65
CA LEU A 165 10.02 -7.08 -0.84
C LEU A 165 11.54 -7.09 -0.82
N PRO A 166 12.17 -7.52 0.30
CA PRO A 166 13.60 -7.78 0.26
C PRO A 166 13.88 -9.04 -0.56
N TRP A 167 15.04 -9.09 -1.21
CA TRP A 167 15.42 -10.19 -2.12
C TRP A 167 15.41 -11.59 -1.46
N LEU A 168 15.53 -11.69 -0.14
CA LEU A 168 15.48 -12.95 0.62
C LEU A 168 14.05 -13.38 0.97
N ALA A 169 13.04 -12.54 0.77
CA ALA A 169 11.68 -12.85 1.24
C ALA A 169 11.01 -13.97 0.44
N HIS A 170 11.34 -14.10 -0.85
CA HIS A 170 10.73 -15.09 -1.72
C HIS A 170 11.59 -15.34 -2.96
N GLU A 171 11.54 -16.55 -3.52
CA GLU A 171 12.26 -16.91 -4.76
C GLU A 171 11.84 -16.07 -5.97
N ARG A 172 10.57 -15.66 -6.03
CA ARG A 172 10.00 -14.82 -7.11
C ARG A 172 10.60 -13.41 -7.18
N THR A 173 11.34 -12.98 -6.16
CA THR A 173 12.13 -11.74 -6.24
C THR A 173 13.31 -11.88 -7.22
N ASN A 174 13.69 -13.10 -7.60
CA ASN A 174 14.80 -13.38 -8.51
C ASN A 174 16.09 -12.61 -8.12
N ARG A 175 16.37 -12.55 -6.81
CA ARG A 175 17.51 -11.82 -6.22
C ARG A 175 17.51 -10.30 -6.46
N GLN A 176 16.38 -9.74 -6.84
CA GLN A 176 16.16 -8.29 -6.88
C GLN A 176 15.51 -7.83 -5.59
N ASP A 177 15.83 -6.61 -5.19
CA ASP A 177 15.40 -6.04 -3.92
C ASP A 177 14.52 -4.81 -4.15
N GLY A 178 13.47 -4.67 -3.33
CA GLY A 178 12.59 -3.52 -3.35
C GLY A 178 11.36 -3.68 -4.22
N VAL A 179 10.87 -2.56 -4.76
CA VAL A 179 9.62 -2.46 -5.51
C VAL A 179 9.76 -3.14 -6.87
N GLN A 180 8.95 -4.15 -7.12
CA GLN A 180 9.05 -5.01 -8.30
C GLN A 180 7.67 -5.43 -8.79
N ARG A 181 7.61 -5.77 -10.08
CA ARG A 181 6.48 -6.51 -10.65
C ARG A 181 6.68 -7.99 -10.41
N PHE A 182 5.61 -8.68 -10.05
CA PHE A 182 5.57 -10.12 -9.91
C PHE A 182 4.57 -10.68 -10.91
N ALA A 183 4.97 -11.74 -11.62
CA ALA A 183 4.11 -12.40 -12.60
C ALA A 183 2.90 -13.11 -11.96
N ASN A 184 3.03 -13.49 -10.69
CA ASN A 184 1.97 -14.11 -9.90
C ASN A 184 2.02 -13.58 -8.46
N TYR A 185 0.86 -13.16 -7.94
CA TYR A 185 0.68 -12.76 -6.54
C TYR A 185 0.66 -13.96 -5.59
N GLU A 186 0.39 -15.18 -6.06
CA GLU A 186 0.30 -16.36 -5.21
C GLU A 186 1.65 -16.69 -4.57
N MET A 187 1.62 -16.94 -3.26
CA MET A 187 2.77 -17.32 -2.47
C MET A 187 2.36 -18.35 -1.43
N ASP A 188 3.16 -19.41 -1.30
CA ASP A 188 3.03 -20.42 -0.26
C ASP A 188 3.71 -19.98 1.06
N LYS A 189 4.71 -19.09 0.98
CA LYS A 189 5.44 -18.55 2.13
C LYS A 189 5.95 -17.12 1.89
N ILE A 190 6.31 -16.42 2.97
CA ILE A 190 7.00 -15.12 2.92
C ILE A 190 8.03 -15.08 4.05
N ALA A 191 9.29 -14.82 3.71
CA ALA A 191 10.42 -14.83 4.66
C ALA A 191 10.39 -16.10 5.55
N ASP A 192 10.30 -17.25 4.89
CA ASP A 192 10.20 -18.61 5.46
C ASP A 192 9.01 -18.88 6.38
N GLN A 193 8.04 -17.97 6.47
CA GLN A 193 6.79 -18.21 7.19
C GLN A 193 5.70 -18.65 6.21
N PRO A 194 5.04 -19.81 6.42
CA PRO A 194 3.93 -20.25 5.57
C PRO A 194 2.80 -19.22 5.53
N VAL A 195 2.29 -18.94 4.33
CA VAL A 195 1.07 -18.17 4.13
C VAL A 195 -0.11 -19.02 4.57
N GLN A 196 -0.89 -18.51 5.52
CA GLN A 196 -2.11 -19.16 6.01
C GLN A 196 -3.34 -18.73 5.22
N THR A 197 -3.39 -17.46 4.83
CA THR A 197 -4.55 -16.87 4.18
C THR A 197 -4.12 -15.69 3.33
N ILE A 198 -4.66 -15.62 2.12
CA ILE A 198 -4.60 -14.44 1.25
C ILE A 198 -5.95 -13.72 1.37
N HIS A 199 -5.93 -12.41 1.62
CA HIS A 199 -7.12 -11.60 1.70
C HIS A 199 -7.15 -10.60 0.54
N PHE A 200 -8.21 -10.62 -0.25
CA PHE A 200 -8.43 -9.69 -1.34
C PHE A 200 -9.31 -8.53 -0.87
N ARG A 201 -8.83 -7.30 -1.06
CA ARG A 201 -9.49 -6.08 -0.60
C ARG A 201 -9.65 -5.10 -1.76
N SER A 202 -10.90 -4.69 -1.99
CA SER A 202 -11.21 -3.78 -3.08
C SER A 202 -10.78 -2.35 -2.74
N LEU A 203 -10.01 -1.73 -3.62
CA LEU A 203 -9.61 -0.31 -3.55
C LEU A 203 -10.82 0.61 -3.68
N ARG A 204 -11.95 0.11 -4.18
CA ARG A 204 -13.17 0.87 -4.48
C ARG A 204 -13.60 1.80 -3.36
N THR A 205 -13.45 1.40 -2.10
CA THR A 205 -13.80 2.26 -0.95
C THR A 205 -12.96 3.54 -0.85
N TRP A 206 -11.69 3.50 -1.28
CA TRP A 206 -10.83 4.69 -1.37
C TRP A 206 -11.20 5.55 -2.58
N LEU A 207 -11.55 4.92 -3.70
CA LEU A 207 -11.91 5.60 -4.95
C LEU A 207 -13.28 6.29 -4.88
N GLU A 208 -14.21 5.68 -4.14
CA GLU A 208 -15.54 6.23 -3.84
C GLU A 208 -15.51 7.17 -2.63
N SER A 209 -14.38 7.27 -1.93
CA SER A 209 -14.33 8.01 -0.66
C SER A 209 -14.71 9.47 -0.89
N SER A 210 -15.64 9.91 -0.05
CA SER A 210 -16.11 11.29 0.06
C SER A 210 -15.50 11.97 1.27
N GLU A 211 -14.45 11.40 1.88
CA GLU A 211 -13.74 12.11 2.94
C GLU A 211 -12.90 13.19 2.29
N THR A 212 -13.60 14.22 1.83
CA THR A 212 -13.13 15.55 1.52
C THR A 212 -12.64 16.18 2.83
N SER A 213 -11.52 15.63 3.24
CA SER A 213 -10.45 16.33 3.88
C SER A 213 -9.75 17.23 2.82
N TRP A 214 -10.46 17.91 1.94
CA TRP A 214 -9.85 19.09 1.32
C TRP A 214 -9.77 20.21 2.38
N VAL A 215 -10.79 20.31 3.24
CA VAL A 215 -10.78 21.13 4.46
C VAL A 215 -9.85 20.56 5.53
N HIS A 216 -9.85 19.24 5.76
CA HIS A 216 -8.97 18.63 6.78
C HIS A 216 -7.50 18.58 6.30
N GLY A 217 -7.24 18.39 5.01
CA GLY A 217 -5.92 18.44 4.38
C GLY A 217 -5.32 19.85 4.44
N LYS A 218 -6.11 20.88 4.08
CA LYS A 218 -5.70 22.28 4.30
C LYS A 218 -5.58 22.66 5.77
N ALA A 219 -6.44 22.15 6.65
CA ALA A 219 -6.35 22.40 8.09
C ALA A 219 -5.12 21.72 8.73
N MET A 220 -4.71 20.56 8.21
CA MET A 220 -3.50 19.86 8.63
C MET A 220 -2.23 20.51 8.06
N GLU A 221 -2.27 21.03 6.83
CA GLU A 221 -1.19 21.87 6.27
C GLU A 221 -1.04 23.19 7.03
N ALA A 222 -2.13 23.88 7.36
CA ALA A 222 -2.09 25.13 8.13
C ALA A 222 -1.49 24.95 9.54
N LYS A 223 -1.71 23.79 10.18
CA LYS A 223 -1.10 23.46 11.48
C LYS A 223 0.40 23.16 11.41
N ARG A 224 0.93 22.75 10.24
CA ARG A 224 2.37 22.51 10.05
C ARG A 224 3.20 23.80 9.95
N PHE A 225 2.58 24.95 9.71
CA PHE A 225 3.24 26.26 9.63
C PHE A 225 3.07 27.11 10.90
N MET A 226 2.52 26.54 11.98
CA MET A 226 2.28 27.23 13.25
C MET A 226 3.11 26.68 14.43
N ASN A 227 4.09 25.81 14.18
CA ASN A 227 5.09 25.36 15.16
C ASN A 227 6.50 25.64 14.66
#